data_AF-A0A3B0XZW5-F1
#
_entry.id   AF-A0A3B0XZW5-F1
#
_cell.length_a   1.000
_cell.length_b   1.000
_cell.length_c   1.000
_cell.angle_alpha   90.00
_cell.angle_beta   90.00
_cell.angle_gamma   90.00
#
_symmetry.space_group_name_H-M   'P 1'
#
loop_
_entity.id
_entity.type
_entity.pdbx_description
1 polymer ?
#
loop_
_entity_poly.entity_id
_entity_poly.type
_entity_poly.pdbx_seq_one_letter_code
_entity_poly.pdbx_strand_id
1 'polypeptide(L)'
;MLLCDQCATSMELNNNNIKQLKPGESLRDKHVTGLELRAFKCRKSFYLYYRTKEGKERRPKLSDYPIIKLADARSIALDIPLKVAHGRDHQKERQTAKNALLLLSYVNFI
;
A
#
# COMPACT_ATOMS: atom_id res chain seq x y z
N MET A 1 25.40 21.12 -2.04
CA MET A 1 25.11 19.68 -1.85
C MET A 1 23.83 19.40 -2.60
N LEU A 2 23.90 18.54 -3.61
CA LEU A 2 23.04 18.53 -4.79
C LEU A 2 21.55 18.33 -4.48
N LEU A 3 20.75 19.31 -4.90
CA LEU A 3 19.32 19.16 -5.15
C LEU A 3 19.16 18.08 -6.23
N CYS A 4 18.71 16.89 -5.84
CA CYS A 4 18.23 15.86 -6.76
C CYS A 4 16.84 16.24 -7.30
N ASP A 5 16.75 17.41 -7.94
CA ASP A 5 15.54 17.92 -8.59
C ASP A 5 15.53 17.49 -10.05
N GLN A 6 15.34 16.20 -10.32
CA GLN A 6 14.83 15.66 -11.59
C GLN A 6 14.75 14.13 -11.56
N CYS A 7 13.55 13.55 -11.44
CA CYS A 7 13.14 12.46 -12.33
C CYS A 7 11.67 12.07 -12.19
N ALA A 8 11.05 11.93 -13.35
CA ALA A 8 9.68 11.55 -13.62
C ALA A 8 8.61 12.60 -13.28
N THR A 9 8.17 13.28 -14.34
CA THR A 9 6.78 13.72 -14.56
C THR A 9 5.83 12.52 -14.48
N SER A 10 5.81 11.83 -13.34
CA SER A 10 4.81 10.82 -13.05
C SER A 10 3.50 11.55 -12.80
N MET A 11 2.47 11.16 -13.56
CA MET A 11 1.14 11.71 -13.38
C MET A 11 0.76 11.56 -11.91
N GLU A 12 0.40 12.69 -11.29
CA GLU A 12 0.08 12.73 -9.87
C GLU A 12 -1.17 11.90 -9.58
N LEU A 13 -1.20 11.27 -8.41
CA LEU A 13 -2.38 10.58 -7.93
C LEU A 13 -3.48 11.59 -7.53
N ASN A 14 -4.31 11.98 -8.49
CA ASN A 14 -5.52 12.79 -8.30
C ASN A 14 -6.76 12.11 -8.91
N ASN A 15 -7.96 12.55 -8.55
CA ASN A 15 -9.21 11.89 -8.98
C ASN A 15 -9.39 11.83 -10.50
N ASN A 16 -8.89 12.83 -11.24
CA ASN A 16 -9.02 12.87 -12.69
C ASN A 16 -8.11 11.84 -13.35
N ASN A 17 -6.84 11.79 -12.92
CA ASN A 17 -5.86 10.83 -13.40
C ASN A 17 -6.25 9.40 -13.03
N ILE A 18 -6.82 9.19 -11.82
CA ILE A 18 -7.36 7.90 -11.41
C ILE A 18 -8.43 7.41 -12.37
N LYS A 19 -9.32 8.28 -12.86
CA LYS A 19 -10.37 7.89 -13.82
C LYS A 19 -9.77 7.51 -15.18
N GLN A 20 -8.80 8.28 -15.66
CA GLN A 20 -8.16 8.09 -16.98
C GLN A 20 -7.13 6.94 -17.01
N LEU A 21 -6.73 6.42 -15.85
CA LEU A 21 -5.72 5.37 -15.74
C LEU A 21 -6.11 4.10 -16.48
N LYS A 22 -5.23 3.63 -17.37
CA LYS A 22 -5.42 2.40 -18.16
C LYS A 22 -4.98 1.17 -17.36
N PRO A 23 -5.59 -0.01 -17.61
CA PRO A 23 -5.12 -1.26 -17.02
C PRO A 23 -3.63 -1.52 -17.31
N GLY A 24 -2.87 -1.89 -16.27
CA GLY A 24 -1.43 -2.13 -16.36
C GLY A 24 -0.58 -0.96 -15.88
N GLU A 25 -1.13 0.26 -15.86
CA GLU A 25 -0.44 1.46 -15.38
C GLU A 25 -0.57 1.61 -13.86
N SER A 26 0.35 2.41 -13.29
CA SER A 26 0.26 2.84 -11.91
C SER A 26 0.58 4.32 -11.74
N LEU A 27 -0.07 4.93 -10.74
CA LEU A 27 0.10 6.33 -10.35
C LEU A 27 0.68 6.38 -8.95
N ARG A 28 1.67 7.24 -8.73
CA ARG A 28 2.26 7.47 -7.41
C ARG A 28 1.76 8.79 -6.85
N ASP A 29 1.53 8.82 -5.55
CA ASP A 29 1.17 10.05 -4.86
C ASP A 29 2.41 10.91 -4.62
N LYS A 30 2.26 12.22 -4.81
CA LYS A 30 3.31 13.19 -4.50
C LYS A 30 3.27 13.65 -3.04
N HIS A 31 2.10 13.60 -2.42
CA HIS A 31 1.90 14.06 -1.06
C HIS A 31 2.28 13.00 -0.02
N VAL A 32 1.90 11.74 -0.27
CA VAL A 32 2.23 10.63 0.62
C VAL A 32 3.26 9.71 -0.05
N THR A 33 4.47 9.72 0.48
CA THR A 33 5.57 8.89 -0.04
C THR A 33 5.21 7.41 0.01
N GLY A 34 5.42 6.72 -1.11
CA GLY A 34 5.18 5.29 -1.22
C GLY A 34 3.72 4.90 -1.47
N LEU A 35 2.77 5.83 -1.48
CA LEU A 35 1.40 5.54 -1.88
C LEU A 35 1.31 5.42 -3.41
N GLU A 36 0.71 4.34 -3.87
CA GLU A 36 0.56 4.02 -5.29
C GLU A 36 -0.84 3.45 -5.56
N LEU A 37 -1.45 3.86 -6.67
CA LEU A 37 -2.63 3.21 -7.22
C LEU A 37 -2.22 2.42 -8.47
N ARG A 38 -2.52 1.12 -8.48
CA ARG A 38 -2.33 0.26 -9.65
C ARG A 38 -3.68 -0.05 -10.29
N ALA A 39 -3.78 0.13 -11.61
CA ALA A 39 -4.91 -0.32 -12.38
C ALA A 39 -4.71 -1.75 -12.88
N PHE A 40 -5.66 -2.61 -12.56
CA PHE A 40 -5.83 -3.94 -13.14
C PHE A 40 -6.94 -3.89 -14.20
N LYS A 41 -7.14 -4.99 -14.91
CA LYS A 41 -8.17 -5.11 -15.97
C LYS A 41 -9.57 -4.74 -15.49
N CYS A 42 -9.94 -5.14 -14.27
CA CYS A 42 -11.30 -4.95 -13.73
C CYS A 42 -11.37 -4.09 -12.46
N ARG A 43 -10.24 -3.66 -11.89
CA ARG A 43 -10.21 -2.93 -10.61
C ARG A 43 -9.02 -2.02 -10.50
N LYS A 44 -9.09 -1.04 -9.61
CA LYS A 44 -7.97 -0.17 -9.25
C LYS A 44 -7.70 -0.36 -7.77
N SER A 45 -6.45 -0.60 -7.39
CA SER A 45 -6.09 -0.95 -6.00
C SER A 45 -4.99 -0.05 -5.48
N PHE A 46 -5.17 0.43 -4.25
CA PHE A 46 -4.17 1.21 -3.53
C PHE A 46 -3.18 0.28 -2.83
N TYR A 47 -1.90 0.61 -2.97
CA TYR A 47 -0.78 -0.05 -2.32
C TYR A 47 0.07 1.00 -1.61
N LEU A 48 0.67 0.59 -0.50
CA LEU A 48 1.66 1.39 0.20
C LEU A 48 3.00 0.67 0.15
N TYR A 49 4.02 1.32 -0.38
CA TYR A 49 5.40 0.88 -0.29
C TYR A 49 6.09 1.54 0.90
N TYR A 50 6.65 0.73 1.80
CA TYR A 50 7.46 1.23 2.90
C TYR A 50 8.54 0.22 3.30
N ARG A 51 9.52 0.69 4.05
CA ARG A 51 10.57 -0.14 4.66
C ARG A 51 10.42 -0.12 6.17
N THR A 52 10.56 -1.28 6.79
CA THR A 52 10.61 -1.42 8.25
C THR A 52 11.99 -1.03 8.79
N LYS A 53 12.12 -0.83 10.12
CA LYS A 53 13.42 -0.60 10.78
C LYS A 53 14.41 -1.76 10.55
N GLU A 54 13.90 -2.98 10.34
CA GLU A 54 14.68 -4.18 10.02
C GLU A 54 15.14 -4.21 8.54
N GLY A 55 14.92 -3.14 7.76
CA GLY A 55 15.27 -3.07 6.35
C GLY A 55 14.34 -3.84 5.42
N LYS A 56 13.35 -4.57 5.96
CA LYS A 56 12.42 -5.36 5.15
C LYS A 56 11.45 -4.47 4.37
N GLU A 57 11.40 -4.69 3.06
CA GLU A 57 10.47 -4.03 2.16
C GLU A 57 9.07 -4.63 2.26
N ARG A 58 8.06 -3.76 2.32
CA ARG A 58 6.66 -4.15 2.42
C ARG A 58 5.84 -3.38 1.38
N ARG A 59 4.91 -4.08 0.75
CA ARG A 59 3.95 -3.49 -0.19
C ARG A 59 2.51 -3.96 0.06
N PRO A 60 1.92 -3.69 1.25
CA PRO A 60 0.56 -4.11 1.50
C PRO A 60 -0.44 -3.42 0.59
N LYS A 61 -1.47 -4.18 0.23
CA LYS A 61 -2.71 -3.64 -0.35
C LYS A 61 -3.47 -2.92 0.76
N LEU A 62 -3.84 -1.66 0.52
CA LEU A 62 -4.70 -0.88 1.42
C LEU A 62 -6.16 -1.24 1.19
N SER A 63 -6.69 -0.91 0.00
CA SER A 63 -8.03 -1.29 -0.44
C SER A 63 -8.19 -1.05 -1.95
N ASP A 64 -9.38 -1.31 -2.48
CA ASP A 64 -9.76 -1.04 -3.86
C ASP A 64 -10.46 0.32 -4.00
N TYR A 65 -10.22 1.00 -5.11
CA TYR A 65 -11.03 2.14 -5.55
C TYR A 65 -12.27 1.63 -6.30
N PRO A 66 -13.48 2.19 -6.09
CA PRO A 66 -13.81 3.37 -5.28
C PRO A 66 -14.26 3.06 -3.84
N ILE A 67 -14.01 1.84 -3.31
CA ILE A 67 -14.43 1.45 -1.95
C ILE A 67 -13.86 2.41 -0.91
N ILE A 68 -12.59 2.81 -1.07
CA ILE A 68 -12.00 3.95 -0.35
C ILE A 68 -11.68 5.07 -1.33
N LYS A 69 -11.86 6.32 -0.88
CA LYS A 69 -11.48 7.50 -1.66
C LYS A 69 -9.99 7.80 -1.49
N LEU A 70 -9.46 8.65 -2.37
CA LEU A 70 -8.06 9.07 -2.32
C LEU A 70 -7.67 9.69 -0.97
N ALA A 71 -8.55 10.51 -0.37
CA ALA A 71 -8.30 11.15 0.92
C ALA A 71 -8.16 10.11 2.06
N ASP A 72 -9.03 9.10 2.07
CA ASP A 72 -8.97 8.01 3.05
C ASP A 72 -7.72 7.16 2.84
N ALA A 73 -7.38 6.86 1.57
CA ALA A 73 -6.16 6.14 1.23
C ALA A 73 -4.90 6.87 1.71
N ARG A 74 -4.84 8.20 1.56
CA ARG A 74 -3.75 9.05 2.10
C ARG A 74 -3.68 8.99 3.62
N SER A 75 -4.82 9.08 4.30
CA SER A 75 -4.89 9.01 5.76
C SER A 75 -4.38 7.67 6.29
N ILE A 76 -4.82 6.56 5.70
CA ILE A 76 -4.35 5.20 6.04
C ILE A 76 -2.84 5.04 5.73
N ALA A 77 -2.39 5.59 4.60
CA ALA A 77 -1.00 5.50 4.18
C ALA A 77 -0.02 6.24 5.12
N LEU A 78 -0.46 7.31 5.77
CA LEU A 78 0.31 8.02 6.79
C LEU A 78 0.32 7.28 8.14
N ASP A 79 -0.80 6.65 8.49
CA ASP A 79 -0.98 5.95 9.77
C ASP A 79 -0.15 4.66 9.87
N ILE A 80 0.02 3.91 8.77
CA ILE A 80 0.75 2.64 8.78
C ILE A 80 2.23 2.81 9.16
N PRO A 81 3.03 3.67 8.51
CA PRO A 81 4.43 3.90 8.87
C PRO A 81 4.58 4.45 10.28
N LEU A 82 3.65 5.30 10.74
CA LEU A 82 3.66 5.83 12.10
C LEU A 82 3.55 4.69 13.12
N LYS A 83 2.60 3.77 12.94
CA LYS A 83 2.43 2.60 13.80
C LYS A 83 3.64 1.65 13.76
N VAL A 84 4.25 1.46 12.59
CA VAL A 84 5.50 0.70 12.44
C VAL A 84 6.65 1.40 13.19
N ALA A 85 6.73 2.72 13.15
CA ALA A 85 7.73 3.49 13.89
C ALA A 85 7.57 3.32 15.41
N HIS A 86 6.33 3.22 15.89
CA HIS A 86 5.97 2.89 17.28
C HIS A 86 6.07 1.39 17.63
N GLY A 87 6.59 0.55 16.73
CA GLY A 87 6.86 -0.87 16.99
C GLY A 87 5.68 -1.82 16.74
N ARG A 88 4.57 -1.34 16.17
CA ARG A 88 3.43 -2.19 15.76
C ARG A 88 3.53 -2.48 14.25
N ASP A 89 3.99 -3.68 13.86
CA ASP A 89 4.00 -4.13 12.47
C ASP A 89 2.73 -4.93 12.13
N HIS A 90 1.70 -4.25 11.60
CA HIS A 90 0.44 -4.88 11.19
C HIS A 90 0.60 -6.03 10.21
N GLN A 91 1.66 -6.05 9.39
CA GLN A 91 1.88 -7.13 8.43
C GLN A 91 2.37 -8.41 9.12
N LYS A 92 3.14 -8.27 10.20
CA LYS A 92 3.57 -9.42 11.02
C LYS A 92 2.37 -10.04 11.73
N GLU A 93 1.51 -9.21 12.32
CA GLU A 93 0.27 -9.64 13.00
C GLU A 93 -0.71 -10.33 12.04
N ARG A 94 -0.97 -9.74 10.86
CA ARG A 94 -1.86 -10.36 9.87
C ARG A 94 -1.31 -11.68 9.33
N GLN A 95 0.00 -11.80 9.14
CA GLN A 95 0.62 -13.04 8.69
C GLN A 95 0.60 -14.12 9.79
N THR A 96 0.87 -13.75 11.04
CA THR A 96 0.80 -14.69 12.18
C THR A 96 -0.62 -15.19 12.39
N ALA A 97 -1.63 -14.32 12.30
CA ALA A 97 -3.03 -14.72 12.38
C ALA A 97 -3.42 -15.73 11.28
N LYS A 98 -3.00 -15.50 10.03
CA LYS A 98 -3.21 -16.46 8.93
C LYS A 98 -2.54 -17.80 9.18
N ASN A 99 -1.27 -17.78 9.61
CA ASN A 99 -0.51 -19.01 9.86
C ASN A 99 -1.09 -19.81 11.04
N ALA A 100 -1.56 -19.14 12.09
CA ALA A 100 -2.19 -19.78 13.25
C ALA A 100 -3.51 -20.48 12.87
N LEU A 101 -4.31 -19.87 12.00
CA LEU A 101 -5.56 -20.47 11.48
C LEU A 101 -5.30 -21.76 10.68
N LEU A 102 -4.24 -21.79 9.87
CA LEU A 102 -3.87 -23.00 9.12
C LEU A 102 -3.42 -24.13 10.04
N LEU A 103 -2.64 -23.84 11.09
CA LEU A 103 -2.21 -24.85 12.07
C LEU A 103 -3.38 -25.47 12.84
N LEU A 104 -4.36 -24.66 13.26
CA LEU A 104 -5.56 -25.15 13.94
C LEU A 104 -6.42 -26.04 13.02
N SER A 105 -6.48 -25.74 11.72
CA SER A 105 -7.19 -26.60 10.77
C SER A 105 -6.52 -27.97 10.59
N TYR A 106 -5.19 -28.02 10.70
CA TYR A 106 -4.41 -29.25 10.49
C TYR A 106 -4.52 -30.23 11.66
N VAL A 107 -4.59 -29.73 12.89
CA VAL A 107 -4.73 -30.56 14.11
C VAL A 107 -6.12 -31.17 14.25
N ASN A 108 -7.16 -30.55 13.67
CA ASN A 108 -8.54 -31.07 13.70
C ASN A 108 -8.83 -32.10 12.59
N PHE A 109 -7.84 -32.45 11.77
CA PHE A 109 -7.97 -33.41 10.67
C PHE A 109 -7.11 -34.68 10.86
N ILE A 110 -6.47 -34.81 12.04
CA ILE A 110 -5.75 -36.01 12.52
C ILE A 110 -6.55 -36.58 13.69
#